data_AF-A0A1Q6RUT1-F1
#
_entry.id   AF-A0A1Q6RUT1-F1
#
_cell.length_a   1.000
_cell.length_b   1.000
_cell.length_c   1.000
_cell.angle_alpha   90.00
_cell.angle_beta   90.00
_cell.angle_gamma   90.00
#
_symmetry.space_group_name_H-M   'P 1'
#
loop_
_entity.id
_entity.type
_entity.pdbx_description
1 polymer ?
#
loop_
_entity_poly.entity_id
_entity_poly.type
_entity_poly.pdbx_seq_one_letter_code
_entity_poly.pdbx_strand_id
1 'polypeptide(L)' 'MFQIVYSKKALKFLKKQDIPTRKRIVAAIDRLPAEGDIKKLQGVNGYRLRVGTFRVLFDVNGIIIDIIDIGNRGQIYKGV' A
#
# COMPACT_ATOMS: atom_id res chain seq x y z
N MET A 1 -1.68 7.23 -17.17
CA MET A 1 -0.82 7.44 -16.00
C MET A 1 -1.72 7.46 -14.78
N PHE A 2 -1.40 6.70 -13.74
CA PHE A 2 -2.21 6.67 -12.51
C PHE A 2 -1.73 7.76 -11.54
N GLN A 3 -2.66 8.33 -10.77
CA GLN A 3 -2.36 9.25 -9.68
C GLN A 3 -2.39 8.49 -8.35
N ILE A 4 -1.30 8.56 -7.59
CA ILE A 4 -1.21 7.90 -6.28
C ILE A 4 -1.54 8.90 -5.18
N VAL A 5 -2.53 8.57 -4.35
CA VAL A 5 -2.96 9.39 -3.22
C VAL A 5 -2.74 8.61 -1.93
N TYR A 6 -2.08 9.21 -0.94
CA TYR A 6 -1.78 8.55 0.32
C TYR A 6 -2.71 9.02 1.44
N SER A 7 -3.26 8.08 2.20
CA SER A 7 -3.94 8.41 3.45
C SER A 7 -2.97 9.01 4.48
N LYS A 8 -3.52 9.78 5.44
CA LYS A 8 -2.72 10.31 6.58
C LYS A 8 -2.02 9.19 7.36
N LYS A 9 -2.67 8.01 7.48
CA LYS A 9 -2.11 6.85 8.19
C LYS A 9 -0.95 6.23 7.43
N ALA A 10 -1.10 6.04 6.13
CA ALA A 10 -0.03 5.54 5.25
C ALA A 10 1.20 6.47 5.29
N LEU A 11 1.00 7.79 5.16
CA LEU A 11 2.08 8.77 5.27
C LEU A 11 2.78 8.71 6.64
N LYS A 12 2.01 8.61 7.74
CA LYS A 12 2.56 8.47 9.09
C LYS A 12 3.39 7.20 9.24
N PHE A 13 2.98 6.10 8.62
CA PHE A 13 3.76 4.87 8.63
C PHE A 13 5.08 5.01 7.87
N LEU A 14 5.05 5.57 6.65
CA LEU A 14 6.25 5.80 5.84
C LEU A 14 7.25 6.71 6.54
N LYS A 15 6.78 7.78 7.20
CA LYS A 15 7.63 8.70 7.95
C LYS A 15 8.38 8.06 9.12
N LYS A 16 7.86 6.94 9.66
CA LYS A 16 8.50 6.20 10.76
C LYS A 16 9.57 5.21 10.30
N GLN A 17 9.64 4.91 9.00
CA GLN A 17 10.61 3.95 8.49
C GLN A 17 11.96 4.60 8.26
N ASP A 18 13.02 3.80 8.34
CA ASP A 18 14.34 4.18 7.88
C ASP A 18 14.34 4.46 6.36
N ILE A 19 15.32 5.23 5.91
CA ILE A 19 15.38 5.72 4.53
C ILE A 19 15.36 4.56 3.51
N PRO A 20 16.13 3.47 3.67
CA PRO A 20 16.10 2.34 2.74
C PRO A 20 14.72 1.67 2.65
N THR A 21 14.08 1.39 3.79
CA THR A 21 12.75 0.78 3.81
C THR A 21 11.70 1.68 3.17
N ARG A 22 11.71 2.98 3.49
CA ARG A 22 10.78 3.94 2.89
C ARG A 22 10.92 3.98 1.37
N LYS A 23 12.16 4.08 0.86
CA LYS A 23 12.42 4.07 -0.59
C LYS A 23 11.92 2.80 -1.26
N ARG A 24 12.16 1.63 -0.64
CA ARG A 24 11.70 0.34 -1.16
C ARG A 24 10.17 0.25 -1.23
N ILE A 25 9.46 0.76 -0.22
CA ILE A 25 7.99 0.75 -0.23
C ILE A 25 7.44 1.69 -1.30
N VAL A 26 7.94 2.93 -1.37
CA VAL A 26 7.49 3.92 -2.35
C VAL A 26 7.76 3.44 -3.78
N ALA A 27 8.95 2.92 -4.07
CA ALA A 27 9.27 2.40 -5.39
C ALA A 27 8.39 1.23 -5.83
N ALA A 28 7.88 0.42 -4.88
CA ALA A 28 6.93 -0.64 -5.18
C ALA A 28 5.52 -0.08 -5.43
N ILE A 29 5.13 0.98 -4.71
CA ILE A 29 3.84 1.68 -4.89
C ILE A 29 3.81 2.39 -6.25
N ASP A 30 4.91 2.98 -6.70
CA ASP A 30 5.00 3.71 -7.98
C ASP A 30 4.76 2.82 -9.20
N ARG A 31 4.81 1.49 -9.04
CA ARG A 31 4.53 0.51 -10.11
C ARG A 31 3.10 0.00 -10.11
N LEU A 32 2.27 0.45 -9.16
CA LEU A 32 0.86 0.08 -9.11
C LEU A 32 0.07 0.71 -10.27
N PRO A 33 -1.03 0.06 -10.69
CA PRO A 33 -1.49 -1.26 -10.26
C PRO A 33 -0.87 -2.41 -11.09
N ALA A 34 0.09 -2.10 -11.97
CA ALA A 34 0.55 -3.00 -13.02
C ALA A 34 1.51 -4.09 -12.52
N GLU A 35 2.37 -3.80 -11.55
CA GLU A 35 3.42 -4.74 -11.11
C GLU A 35 3.48 -4.93 -9.59
N GLY A 36 3.92 -6.13 -9.19
CA GLY A 36 4.18 -6.51 -7.81
C GLY A 36 3.40 -7.74 -7.34
N ASP A 37 3.63 -8.17 -6.10
CA ASP A 37 2.82 -9.21 -5.44
C ASP A 37 1.50 -8.58 -4.95
N ILE A 38 0.60 -8.38 -5.90
CA ILE A 38 -0.73 -7.79 -5.70
C ILE A 38 -1.77 -8.91 -5.59
N LYS A 39 -2.60 -8.85 -4.55
CA LYS A 39 -3.77 -9.74 -4.42
C LYS A 39 -5.01 -8.95 -4.03
N LYS A 40 -6.15 -9.30 -4.60
CA LYS A 40 -7.45 -8.82 -4.15
C LYS A 40 -7.72 -9.29 -2.71
N LEU A 41 -8.31 -8.43 -1.89
CA LEU A 41 -8.73 -8.81 -0.55
C LEU A 41 -9.95 -9.75 -0.62
N GLN A 42 -10.10 -10.61 0.39
CA GLN A 42 -11.27 -11.48 0.54
C GLN A 42 -12.29 -10.78 1.44
N GLY A 43 -13.57 -10.84 1.06
CA GLY A 43 -14.68 -10.29 1.86
C GLY A 43 -14.82 -8.77 1.83
N VAL A 44 -13.85 -8.03 1.28
CA VAL A 44 -13.88 -6.57 1.12
C VAL A 44 -13.34 -6.16 -0.25
N ASN A 45 -13.74 -4.98 -0.70
CA ASN A 45 -13.17 -4.37 -1.90
C ASN A 45 -11.73 -3.88 -1.64
N GLY A 46 -10.96 -3.76 -2.72
CA GLY A 46 -9.57 -3.33 -2.68
C GLY A 46 -8.56 -4.47 -2.76
N TYR A 47 -7.30 -4.05 -2.71
CA TYR A 47 -6.14 -4.86 -3.02
C TYR A 47 -5.06 -4.70 -1.96
N ARG A 48 -4.13 -5.66 -1.98
CA ARG A 48 -2.94 -5.63 -1.15
C ARG A 48 -1.71 -5.89 -2.00
N LEU A 49 -0.75 -4.98 -1.95
CA LEU A 49 0.61 -5.19 -2.42
C LEU A 49 1.49 -5.69 -1.27
N ARG A 50 2.31 -6.72 -1.51
CA ARG A 50 3.33 -7.19 -0.56
C ARG A 50 4.70 -6.62 -0.92
N VAL A 51 5.39 -6.06 0.08
CA VAL A 51 6.75 -5.54 -0.03
C VAL A 51 7.62 -6.12 1.09
N GLY A 52 8.15 -7.33 0.86
CA GLY A 52 8.85 -8.11 1.89
C GLY A 52 7.91 -8.47 3.07
N THR A 53 8.19 -7.90 4.25
CA THR A 53 7.38 -8.06 5.47
C THR A 53 6.19 -7.08 5.55
N PHE A 54 6.22 -6.01 4.75
CA PHE A 54 5.19 -4.98 4.72
C PHE A 54 4.04 -5.33 3.77
N ARG A 55 2.89 -4.75 4.05
CA ARG A 55 1.69 -4.77 3.21
C ARG A 55 1.27 -3.34 2.96
N VAL A 56 0.75 -3.10 1.76
CA VAL A 56 0.13 -1.84 1.35
C VAL A 56 -1.29 -2.18 0.94
N LEU A 57 -2.28 -1.64 1.65
CA LEU A 57 -3.68 -1.74 1.25
C LEU A 57 -3.99 -0.55 0.35
N PHE A 58 -4.62 -0.83 -0.80
CA PHE A 58 -4.99 0.20 -1.74
C PHE A 58 -6.26 -0.14 -2.50
N ASP A 59 -6.89 0.87 -3.08
CA ASP A 59 -7.98 0.72 -4.03
C ASP A 59 -7.66 1.43 -5.34
N VAL A 60 -8.34 1.05 -6.42
CA VAL A 60 -8.16 1.63 -7.75
C VAL A 60 -9.50 2.19 -8.23
N ASN A 61 -9.59 3.51 -8.26
CA ASN A 61 -10.79 4.27 -8.64
C ASN A 61 -10.53 5.01 -9.95
N GLY A 62 -10.79 4.33 -11.07
CA GLY A 62 -10.47 4.86 -12.41
C GLY A 62 -8.96 4.99 -12.59
N ILE A 63 -8.45 6.23 -12.59
CA ILE A 63 -7.01 6.53 -12.70
C ILE A 63 -6.36 6.86 -11.36
N ILE A 64 -7.10 6.83 -10.25
CA ILE A 64 -6.60 7.13 -8.92
C ILE A 64 -6.30 5.83 -8.17
N ILE A 65 -5.15 5.76 -7.52
CA ILE A 65 -4.75 4.68 -6.62
C ILE A 65 -4.72 5.25 -5.21
N ASP A 66 -5.68 4.84 -4.40
CA ASP A 66 -5.81 5.29 -3.01
C ASP A 66 -5.04 4.35 -2.10
N ILE A 67 -3.91 4.81 -1.55
CA ILE A 67 -3.13 4.07 -0.55
C ILE A 67 -3.78 4.26 0.83
N ILE A 68 -4.55 3.27 1.24
CA ILE A 68 -5.38 3.28 2.45
C ILE A 68 -4.52 3.11 3.70
N ASP A 69 -3.65 2.10 3.72
CA ASP A 69 -2.81 1.79 4.88
C ASP A 69 -1.52 1.06 4.50
N ILE A 70 -0.48 1.22 5.32
CA ILE A 70 0.80 0.54 5.17
C ILE A 70 1.23 0.02 6.54
N GLY A 71 1.67 -1.24 6.60
CA GLY A 71 1.96 -1.89 7.89
C GLY A 71 2.65 -3.24 7.78
N ASN A 72 3.09 -3.76 8.93
CA ASN A 72 3.65 -5.11 9.03
C ASN A 72 2.57 -6.20 8.87
N ARG A 73 3.02 -7.43 8.61
CA ARG A 73 2.16 -8.63 8.66
C ARG A 73 1.36 -8.67 9.97
N GLY A 74 0.03 -8.79 9.87
CA GLY A 74 -0.89 -8.93 11.01
C GLY A 74 -1.38 -7.62 11.63
N GLN A 75 -0.64 -6.50 11.48
CA GLN A 75 -1.09 -5.20 11.98
C GLN A 75 -2.12 -4.53 11.06
N ILE A 76 -2.03 -4.81 9.75
CA ILE A 76 -2.82 -4.13 8.72
C ILE A 76 -4.30 -4.56 8.67
N TYR A 77 -4.64 -5.69 9.29
CA TYR A 77 -6.01 -6.23 9.31
C TYR A 77 -6.75 -5.90 10.61
N LYS A 78 -6.14 -5.19 11.55
CA LYS A 78 -6.83 -4.77 12.78
C LYS A 78 -7.74 -3.57 12.45
N GLY A 79 -9.00 -3.84 12.16
CA GLY A 79 -10.02 -2.83 11.85
C GLY A 79 -10.57 -2.85 10.42
N VAL A 80 -10.32 -3.95 9.67
CA VAL A 80 -11.05 -4.29 8.45
C VAL A 80 -11.94 -5.49 8.76
#